data_AF-A0AAP3CJB8-F1
#
_entry.id   AF-A0AAP3CJB8-F1
#
_cell.length_a   1.000
_cell.length_b   1.000
_cell.length_c   1.000
_cell.angle_alpha   90.00
_cell.angle_beta   90.00
_cell.angle_gamma   90.00
#
_symmetry.space_group_name_H-M   'P 1'
#
loop_
_entity.id
_entity.type
_entity.pdbx_description
1 polymer ?
#
loop_
_entity_poly.entity_id
_entity_poly.type
_entity_poly.pdbx_seq_one_letter_code
_entity_poly.pdbx_strand_id
1 'polypeptide(L)'
;NKGTILNRIIATMSAVFAPFVYILAAAGILQGALIIINLLFDGFEKTGAYQVFSFISWAPFTFLPIFIAITASKHFKTNMYIAVACCAALVSPTWAEMAVQIADGKSISFLGIALSETTYTSSVLPPLFLVWILSYLERFLNKRMNEVVR
;
A
#
# COMPACT_ATOMS: atom_id res chain seq x y z
N ASN A 1 29.62 2.38 -9.15
CA ASN A 1 29.00 1.70 -10.30
C ASN A 1 27.62 2.25 -10.58
N LYS A 2 27.47 3.03 -11.66
CA LYS A 2 26.19 3.59 -12.11
C LYS A 2 25.36 2.47 -12.73
N GLY A 3 24.67 1.69 -11.89
CA GLY A 3 23.71 0.70 -12.37
C GLY A 3 22.66 1.37 -13.26
N THR A 4 22.17 0.62 -14.25
CA THR A 4 21.08 0.98 -15.16
C THR A 4 19.90 1.61 -14.40
N ILE A 5 19.08 2.45 -15.05
CA ILE A 5 17.88 3.05 -14.43
C ILE A 5 17.02 1.99 -13.73
N LEU A 6 16.92 0.80 -14.33
CA LEU A 6 16.26 -0.37 -13.77
C LEU A 6 16.86 -0.83 -12.43
N ASN A 7 18.18 -0.90 -12.31
CA ASN A 7 18.86 -1.27 -11.06
C ASN A 7 18.60 -0.24 -9.96
N ARG A 8 18.49 1.04 -10.31
CA ARG A 8 18.16 2.09 -9.34
C ARG A 8 16.72 1.96 -8.83
N ILE A 9 15.76 1.66 -9.72
CA ILE A 9 14.37 1.43 -9.34
C ILE A 9 14.25 0.22 -8.42
N ILE A 10 14.89 -0.90 -8.79
CA ILE A 10 14.90 -2.12 -7.97
C ILE A 10 15.54 -1.84 -6.61
N ALA A 11 16.68 -1.14 -6.58
CA ALA A 11 17.33 -0.77 -5.32
C ALA A 11 16.44 0.12 -4.44
N THR A 12 15.73 1.09 -5.01
CA THR A 12 14.76 1.91 -4.28
C THR A 12 13.61 1.09 -3.75
N MET A 13 13.06 0.15 -4.53
CA MET A 13 12.04 -0.77 -4.04
C MET A 13 12.58 -1.57 -2.85
N SER A 14 13.71 -2.25 -3.00
CA SER A 14 14.33 -3.03 -1.92
C SER A 14 14.57 -2.19 -0.65
N ALA A 15 15.04 -0.96 -0.80
CA ALA A 15 15.26 -0.04 0.32
C ALA A 15 13.96 0.37 1.04
N VAL A 16 12.87 0.52 0.29
CA VAL A 16 11.54 0.85 0.85
C VAL A 16 10.94 -0.37 1.55
N PHE A 17 11.14 -1.59 1.05
CA PHE A 17 10.64 -2.81 1.69
C PHE A 17 11.38 -3.20 2.96
N ALA A 18 12.71 -3.08 2.97
CA ALA A 18 13.58 -3.60 4.02
C ALA A 18 13.09 -3.33 5.47
N PRO A 19 12.58 -2.13 5.83
CA PRO A 19 12.17 -1.82 7.21
C PRO A 19 10.98 -2.64 7.73
N PHE A 20 10.11 -3.15 6.86
CA PHE A 20 8.91 -3.89 7.26
C PHE A 20 8.84 -5.31 6.70
N VAL A 21 9.91 -5.80 6.05
CA VAL A 21 10.02 -7.20 5.58
C VAL A 21 9.77 -8.19 6.71
N TYR A 22 10.31 -7.94 7.91
CA TYR A 22 10.12 -8.82 9.06
C TYR A 22 8.65 -8.91 9.51
N ILE A 23 7.88 -7.83 9.36
CA ILE A 23 6.45 -7.81 9.69
C ILE A 23 5.69 -8.70 8.71
N LEU A 24 5.99 -8.59 7.41
CA LEU A 24 5.40 -9.45 6.37
C LEU A 24 5.80 -10.92 6.54
N ALA A 25 7.05 -11.18 6.94
CA ALA A 25 7.52 -12.53 7.22
C ALA A 25 6.76 -13.14 8.40
N ALA A 26 6.63 -12.42 9.52
CA ALA A 26 5.86 -12.88 10.68
C ALA A 26 4.39 -13.14 10.33
N ALA A 27 3.78 -12.26 9.54
CA ALA A 27 2.43 -12.41 9.03
C ALA A 27 2.29 -13.66 8.14
N GLY A 28 3.21 -13.89 7.20
CA GLY A 28 3.20 -15.09 6.35
C GLY A 28 3.38 -16.38 7.15
N ILE A 29 4.25 -16.38 8.17
CA ILE A 29 4.47 -17.53 9.06
C ILE A 29 3.20 -17.84 9.86
N LEU A 30 2.54 -16.82 10.41
CA LEU A 30 1.27 -17.00 11.13
C LEU A 30 0.20 -17.60 10.21
N GLN A 31 0.03 -17.08 8.99
CA GLN A 31 -0.92 -17.61 8.03
C GLN A 31 -0.61 -19.06 7.68
N GLY A 32 0.67 -19.38 7.44
CA GLY A 32 1.12 -20.74 7.15
C GLY A 32 0.81 -21.70 8.31
N ALA A 33 1.04 -21.29 9.55
CA ALA A 33 0.70 -22.08 10.72
C ALA A 33 -0.82 -22.34 10.83
N LEU A 34 -1.65 -21.33 10.58
CA LEU A 34 -3.11 -21.48 10.58
C LEU A 34 -3.59 -22.46 9.51
N ILE A 35 -3.00 -22.44 8.31
CA ILE A 35 -3.31 -23.38 7.23
C ILE A 35 -2.96 -24.81 7.65
N ILE A 36 -1.80 -25.02 8.28
CA ILE A 36 -1.39 -26.35 8.75
C ILE A 36 -2.32 -26.85 9.86
N ILE A 37 -2.70 -26.00 10.81
CA ILE A 37 -3.63 -26.37 11.88
C ILE A 37 -5.00 -26.76 11.32
N ASN A 38 -5.50 -26.00 10.34
CA ASN A 38 -6.77 -26.31 9.67
C ASN A 38 -6.71 -27.67 8.94
N LEU A 39 -5.57 -28.01 8.32
CA LEU A 39 -5.39 -29.31 7.67
C LEU A 39 -5.40 -30.48 8.67
N LEU A 40 -4.93 -30.27 9.90
CA LEU A 40 -4.86 -31.31 10.95
C LEU A 40 -6.15 -31.42 11.77
N PHE A 41 -6.88 -30.32 11.93
CA PHE A 41 -8.09 -30.23 12.74
C PHE A 41 -9.24 -29.70 11.89
N ASP A 42 -10.05 -30.63 11.39
CA ASP A 42 -11.19 -30.32 10.56
C ASP A 42 -12.20 -29.43 11.32
N GLY A 43 -12.60 -28.32 10.71
CA GLY A 43 -13.49 -27.32 11.31
C GLY A 43 -12.82 -26.21 12.14
N PHE A 44 -11.49 -26.20 12.30
CA PHE A 44 -10.78 -25.12 13.01
C PHE A 44 -11.02 -23.74 12.36
N GLU A 45 -11.16 -23.69 11.03
CA GLU A 45 -11.51 -22.47 10.29
C GLU A 45 -12.80 -21.78 10.72
N LYS A 46 -13.75 -22.54 11.28
CA LYS A 46 -15.04 -22.02 11.73
C LYS A 46 -14.95 -21.39 13.11
N THR A 47 -13.82 -21.55 13.80
CA THR A 47 -13.62 -20.99 15.13
C THR A 47 -13.35 -19.49 15.05
N GLY A 48 -13.86 -18.74 16.03
CA GLY A 48 -13.55 -17.30 16.15
C GLY A 48 -12.06 -17.03 16.33
N ALA A 49 -11.32 -17.97 16.94
CA ALA A 49 -9.87 -17.87 17.08
C ALA A 49 -9.17 -17.86 15.72
N TYR A 50 -9.51 -18.80 14.83
CA TYR A 50 -8.96 -18.81 13.46
C TYR A 50 -9.27 -17.51 12.73
N GLN A 51 -10.51 -17.01 12.82
CA GLN A 51 -10.91 -15.76 12.16
C GLN A 51 -10.06 -14.57 12.66
N VAL A 52 -9.86 -14.44 13.97
CA VAL A 52 -9.04 -13.35 14.54
C VAL A 52 -7.57 -13.49 14.14
N PHE A 53 -6.98 -14.68 14.25
CA PHE A 53 -5.58 -14.87 13.85
C PHE A 53 -5.38 -14.69 12.34
N SER A 54 -6.31 -15.15 11.51
CA SER A 54 -6.29 -14.95 10.07
C SER A 54 -6.38 -13.45 9.74
N PHE A 55 -7.28 -12.71 10.39
CA PHE A 55 -7.36 -11.25 10.25
C PHE A 55 -6.05 -10.55 10.60
N ILE A 56 -5.44 -10.88 11.75
CA ILE A 56 -4.14 -10.32 12.17
C ILE A 56 -3.06 -10.65 11.14
N SER A 57 -3.10 -11.87 10.60
CA SER A 57 -2.16 -12.35 9.60
C SER A 57 -2.28 -11.62 8.26
N TRP A 58 -3.49 -11.24 7.86
CA TRP A 58 -3.72 -10.51 6.61
C TRP A 58 -3.52 -8.99 6.74
N ALA A 59 -3.66 -8.42 7.95
CA ALA A 59 -3.59 -6.97 8.15
C ALA A 59 -2.30 -6.31 7.59
N PRO A 60 -1.08 -6.85 7.81
CA PRO A 60 0.13 -6.26 7.24
C PRO A 60 0.12 -6.23 5.71
N PHE A 61 -0.51 -7.21 5.06
CA PHE A 61 -0.65 -7.27 3.60
C PHE A 61 -1.69 -6.29 3.07
N THR A 62 -2.78 -6.06 3.80
CA THR A 62 -3.82 -5.07 3.45
C THR A 62 -3.37 -3.63 3.63
N PHE A 63 -2.49 -3.37 4.60
CA PHE A 63 -1.95 -2.04 4.88
C PHE A 63 -0.56 -1.81 4.28
N LEU A 64 -0.14 -2.66 3.33
CA LEU A 64 1.11 -2.51 2.58
C LEU A 64 1.33 -1.09 2.03
N PRO A 65 0.32 -0.44 1.39
CA PRO A 65 0.47 0.93 0.91
C PRO A 65 0.86 1.94 1.98
N ILE A 66 0.41 1.76 3.23
CA ILE A 66 0.74 2.66 4.35
C ILE A 66 2.20 2.48 4.78
N PHE A 67 2.67 1.23 4.91
CA PHE A 67 4.07 0.95 5.24
C PHE A 67 5.02 1.49 4.16
N ILE A 68 4.62 1.37 2.89
CA ILE A 68 5.33 1.95 1.75
C ILE A 68 5.33 3.48 1.85
N ALA A 69 4.21 4.12 2.19
CA ALA A 69 4.16 5.58 2.35
C ALA A 69 5.17 6.10 3.38
N ILE A 70 5.30 5.42 4.52
CA ILE A 70 6.21 5.81 5.61
C ILE A 70 7.68 5.68 5.16
N THR A 71 8.01 4.60 4.48
CA THR A 71 9.40 4.32 4.06
C THR A 71 9.78 5.12 2.81
N ALA A 72 8.89 5.22 1.83
CA ALA A 72 9.07 6.01 0.61
C ALA A 72 9.13 7.52 0.89
N SER A 73 8.33 8.05 1.83
CA SER A 73 8.40 9.47 2.19
C SER A 73 9.78 9.85 2.77
N LYS A 74 10.38 8.98 3.58
CA LYS A 74 11.77 9.14 4.05
C LYS A 74 12.77 9.09 2.90
N HIS A 75 12.59 8.17 1.95
CA HIS A 75 13.47 8.02 0.80
C HIS A 75 13.39 9.22 -0.18
N PHE A 76 12.19 9.68 -0.50
CA PHE A 76 11.94 10.80 -1.43
C PHE A 76 11.98 12.18 -0.78
N LYS A 77 12.10 12.24 0.55
CA LYS A 77 12.13 13.46 1.38
C LYS A 77 10.87 14.31 1.20
N THR A 78 9.72 13.67 1.41
CA THR A 78 8.39 14.30 1.34
C THR A 78 7.78 14.37 2.73
N ASN A 79 6.72 15.17 2.89
CA ASN A 79 5.95 15.12 4.13
C ASN A 79 5.32 13.74 4.32
N MET A 80 5.65 13.08 5.42
CA MET A 80 5.18 11.73 5.75
C MET A 80 3.66 11.68 5.95
N TYR A 81 3.07 12.68 6.61
CA TYR A 81 1.64 12.71 6.88
C TYR A 81 0.83 12.84 5.58
N ILE A 82 1.30 13.65 4.64
CA ILE A 82 0.65 13.79 3.32
C ILE A 82 0.77 12.48 2.53
N ALA A 83 1.96 11.87 2.49
CA ALA A 83 2.17 10.60 1.81
C ALA A 83 1.28 9.48 2.39
N VAL A 84 1.19 9.40 3.72
CA VAL A 84 0.32 8.44 4.41
C VAL A 84 -1.15 8.73 4.12
N ALA A 85 -1.60 9.98 4.15
CA ALA A 85 -2.99 10.32 3.84
C ALA A 85 -3.39 9.90 2.41
N CYS A 86 -2.52 10.14 1.42
CA CYS A 86 -2.78 9.70 0.06
C CYS A 86 -2.83 8.18 -0.07
N CYS A 87 -1.93 7.45 0.58
CA CYS A 87 -1.95 5.98 0.55
C CYS A 87 -3.09 5.39 1.40
N ALA A 88 -3.53 6.09 2.46
CA ALA A 88 -4.71 5.73 3.23
C ALA A 88 -5.99 5.84 2.38
N ALA A 89 -6.07 6.85 1.50
CA ALA A 89 -7.17 6.97 0.55
C ALA A 89 -7.23 5.77 -0.42
N LEU A 90 -6.08 5.21 -0.84
CA LEU A 90 -6.02 4.03 -1.71
C LEU A 90 -6.51 2.73 -1.05
N VAL A 91 -6.42 2.64 0.28
CA VAL A 91 -6.87 1.47 1.06
C VAL A 91 -8.21 1.71 1.77
N SER A 92 -8.83 2.86 1.52
CA SER A 92 -10.08 3.24 2.16
C SER A 92 -11.22 2.30 1.72
N PRO A 93 -12.15 1.93 2.61
CA PRO A 93 -13.35 1.16 2.23
C PRO A 93 -14.17 1.88 1.16
N THR A 94 -14.21 3.22 1.17
CA THR A 94 -14.86 4.00 0.10
C THR A 94 -14.25 3.78 -1.28
N TRP A 95 -12.94 3.54 -1.38
CA TRP A 95 -12.31 3.16 -2.66
C TRP A 95 -12.75 1.75 -3.07
N ALA A 96 -12.78 0.81 -2.13
CA ALA A 96 -13.26 -0.55 -2.39
C ALA A 96 -14.72 -0.57 -2.87
N GLU A 97 -15.59 0.24 -2.27
CA GLU A 97 -16.99 0.40 -2.71
C GLU A 97 -17.09 1.00 -4.13
N MET A 98 -16.28 2.02 -4.45
CA MET A 98 -16.22 2.58 -5.80
C MET A 98 -15.71 1.55 -6.82
N ALA A 99 -14.72 0.74 -6.46
CA ALA A 99 -14.20 -0.33 -7.29
C ALA A 99 -15.28 -1.38 -7.61
N VAL A 100 -16.10 -1.77 -6.63
CA VAL A 100 -17.25 -2.68 -6.84
C VAL A 100 -18.29 -2.04 -7.76
N GLN A 101 -18.60 -0.75 -7.60
CA GLN A 101 -19.52 -0.06 -8.50
C GLN A 101 -19.03 -0.02 -9.95
N ILE A 102 -17.71 0.12 -10.16
CA ILE A 102 -17.10 0.07 -11.49
C ILE A 102 -17.21 -1.33 -12.09
N ALA A 103 -17.00 -2.37 -11.27
CA ALA A 103 -17.16 -3.76 -11.69
C ALA A 103 -18.61 -4.10 -12.07
N ASP A 104 -19.59 -3.50 -11.39
CA ASP A 104 -21.02 -3.59 -11.72
C ASP A 104 -21.43 -2.74 -12.95
N GLY A 105 -20.46 -2.16 -13.68
CA GLY A 105 -20.66 -1.48 -14.96
C GLY A 105 -20.89 0.03 -14.86
N LYS A 106 -20.73 0.66 -13.69
CA LYS A 106 -20.79 2.12 -13.56
C LYS A 106 -19.45 2.76 -13.96
N SER A 107 -19.42 3.57 -15.00
CA SER A 107 -18.20 4.31 -15.36
C SER A 107 -17.98 5.50 -14.41
N ILE A 108 -17.12 5.33 -13.41
CA ILE A 108 -16.62 6.45 -12.60
C ILE A 108 -15.38 7.00 -13.32
N SER A 109 -15.45 8.23 -13.81
CA SER A 109 -14.33 8.89 -14.48
C SER A 109 -13.71 9.97 -13.60
N PHE A 110 -12.38 10.00 -13.51
CA PHE A 110 -11.64 11.10 -12.89
C PHE A 110 -10.88 11.87 -13.97
N LEU A 111 -11.14 13.18 -14.09
CA LEU A 111 -10.49 14.08 -15.07
C LEU A 111 -10.51 13.55 -16.53
N GLY A 112 -11.58 12.85 -16.92
CA GLY A 112 -11.73 12.26 -18.26
C GLY A 112 -11.08 10.88 -18.45
N ILE A 113 -10.46 10.31 -17.40
CA ILE A 113 -9.90 8.96 -17.39
C ILE A 113 -10.88 8.05 -16.65
N ALA A 114 -11.30 6.94 -17.28
CA ALA A 114 -12.10 5.92 -16.61
C ALA A 114 -11.27 5.26 -15.49
N LEU A 115 -11.81 5.24 -14.28
CA LEU A 115 -11.19 4.57 -13.14
C LEU A 115 -11.35 3.05 -13.31
N SER A 116 -10.33 2.31 -12.91
CA SER A 116 -10.35 0.84 -12.90
C SER A 116 -10.97 0.33 -11.60
N GLU A 117 -11.61 -0.83 -11.67
CA GLU A 117 -12.08 -1.63 -10.53
C GLU A 117 -10.94 -2.20 -9.65
N THR A 118 -9.68 -1.92 -10.01
CA THR A 118 -8.52 -2.50 -9.31
C THR A 118 -8.33 -1.87 -7.93
N THR A 119 -8.39 -2.70 -6.88
CA THR A 119 -8.02 -2.31 -5.51
C THR A 119 -6.52 -2.50 -5.29
N TYR A 120 -5.89 -1.56 -4.59
CA TYR A 120 -4.42 -1.53 -4.41
C TYR A 120 -3.95 -1.91 -3.00
N THR A 121 -4.84 -2.50 -2.19
CA THR A 121 -4.60 -2.85 -0.77
C THR A 121 -3.41 -3.78 -0.56
N SER A 122 -3.07 -4.65 -1.52
CA SER A 122 -1.90 -5.52 -1.44
C SER A 122 -0.87 -5.28 -2.54
N SER A 123 -0.91 -4.10 -3.18
CA SER A 123 -0.01 -3.75 -4.26
C SER A 123 1.06 -2.76 -3.82
N VAL A 124 2.27 -3.01 -4.31
CA VAL A 124 3.49 -2.31 -3.91
C VAL A 124 3.80 -1.12 -4.82
N LEU A 125 3.66 -1.35 -6.12
CA LEU A 125 4.09 -0.40 -7.14
C LEU A 125 3.22 0.87 -7.14
N PRO A 126 1.88 0.79 -7.11
CA PRO A 126 1.02 1.97 -7.15
C PRO A 126 1.31 2.99 -6.02
N PRO A 127 1.40 2.61 -4.73
CA PRO A 127 1.73 3.58 -3.68
C PRO A 127 3.15 4.13 -3.80
N LEU A 128 4.12 3.34 -4.26
CA LEU A 128 5.48 3.84 -4.49
C LEU A 128 5.51 4.93 -5.58
N PHE A 129 4.83 4.70 -6.70
CA PHE A 129 4.68 5.70 -7.76
C PHE A 129 3.91 6.93 -7.29
N LEU A 130 2.85 6.74 -6.50
CA LEU A 130 2.08 7.83 -5.93
C LEU A 130 2.96 8.74 -5.07
N VAL A 131 3.75 8.17 -4.15
CA VAL A 131 4.64 8.95 -3.27
C VAL A 131 5.78 9.59 -4.06
N TRP A 132 6.27 8.93 -5.10
CA TRP A 132 7.27 9.51 -6.00
C TRP A 132 6.73 10.73 -6.76
N ILE A 133 5.54 10.65 -7.33
CA ILE A 133 4.87 11.78 -7.99
C ILE A 133 4.59 12.89 -6.97
N LEU A 134 4.09 12.52 -5.79
CA LEU A 134 3.87 13.46 -4.68
C LEU A 134 5.15 14.22 -4.33
N SER A 135 6.32 13.55 -4.33
CA SER A 135 7.60 14.20 -4.07
C SER A 135 7.95 15.30 -5.08
N TYR A 136 7.59 15.11 -6.35
CA TYR A 136 7.80 16.10 -7.39
C TYR A 136 6.80 17.26 -7.25
N LEU A 137 5.54 16.92 -7.00
CA LEU A 137 4.47 17.88 -6.79
C LEU A 137 4.73 18.78 -5.57
N GLU A 138 5.10 18.19 -4.43
CA GLU A 138 5.41 18.93 -3.20
C GLU A 138 6.59 19.89 -3.41
N ARG A 139 7.64 19.46 -4.11
CA ARG A 139 8.78 20.33 -4.45
C ARG A 139 8.39 21.46 -5.41
N PHE A 140 7.52 21.17 -6.39
CA PHE A 140 7.03 22.18 -7.33
C PHE A 140 6.14 23.21 -6.62
N LEU A 141 5.23 22.76 -5.76
CA LEU A 141 4.34 23.61 -4.98
C LEU A 141 5.11 24.42 -3.95
N ASN A 142 6.04 23.83 -3.19
CA ASN A 142 6.87 24.57 -2.23
C ASN A 142 7.78 25.61 -2.90
N LYS A 143 8.13 25.44 -4.17
CA LYS A 143 8.88 26.44 -4.95
C LYS A 143 7.99 27.59 -5.46
N ARG A 144 6.69 27.35 -5.64
CA ARG A 144 5.71 28.33 -6.17
C ARG A 144 4.91 29.02 -5.07
N MET A 145 4.70 28.37 -3.93
CA MET A 145 4.10 28.97 -2.75
C MET A 145 5.10 29.93 -2.14
N ASN A 146 4.88 31.23 -2.40
CA ASN A 146 5.58 32.32 -1.75
C ASN A 146 5.44 32.21 -0.23
N GLU A 147 6.44 32.71 0.50
CA GLU A 147 6.62 32.66 1.96
C GLU A 147 5.41 33.08 2.81
N VAL A 148 4.36 33.65 2.22
CA VAL A 148 3.16 34.16 2.91
C VAL A 148 2.26 33.06 3.50
N VAL A 149 2.44 31.80 3.07
CA VAL A 149 1.64 30.65 3.56
C VAL A 149 2.50 29.58 4.26
N ARG A 150 3.80 29.85 4.48
CA ARG A 150 4.66 28.97 5.29
C ARG A 150 4.54 29.26 6.78
#